data_AF-A0A4Q7YNN3-F1
#
_entry.id   AF-A0A4Q7YNN3-F1
#
_cell.length_a   1.000
_cell.length_b   1.000
_cell.length_c   1.000
_cell.angle_alpha   90.00
_cell.angle_beta   90.00
_cell.angle_gamma   90.00
#
_symmetry.space_group_name_H-M   'P 1'
#
loop_
_entity.id
_entity.type
_entity.pdbx_description
1 polymer ?
#
loop_
_entity_poly.entity_id
_entity_poly.type
_entity_poly.pdbx_seq_one_letter_code
_entity_poly.pdbx_strand_id
1 'polypeptide(L)'
;MSREAATLFGPRDLPPQAAGLASQYSRMLQELPPVLAAFLLSQVRGYDWKFPAERRELEEQLRFLSVSRSEETQRILTGFRELPVPEKLMKNAWIAPEAFLQEFTAYLWEAHAMDQFRKSGEAYGTILTSVREQCASSSDRLVIVLIGQGARKQTTPVFEKLRRLGTYFANVPEADLVSEAVSVLEQRALRTDGRYNCWFLDGASTAEIDGRPYARLSYDELRPVRESLAESVKKMMSREDMGPENIRSYMMALKPADLSGFLAGQDEVMRNFAVRVLCDGSGTQNLSTSFVQWSTREALRRAQPATLLARFAPRSRTVDFLDDSAQREALDAEGALIDADMGAYYAWLNLKRLPGSGRKSFLALAENGQGAVAIGSGMPAGTTATSQTDLRQIVAWMTT
;
A
#
# COMPACT_ATOMS: atom_id res chain seq x y z
N MET A 1 -25.60 27.03 -18.24
CA MET A 1 -24.67 27.02 -17.08
C MET A 1 -23.42 26.25 -17.47
N SER A 2 -22.56 26.92 -18.24
CA SER A 2 -21.66 26.37 -19.24
C SER A 2 -20.28 27.02 -19.08
N ARG A 3 -19.22 26.24 -19.22
CA ARG A 3 -17.79 26.62 -19.34
C ARG A 3 -17.03 27.26 -18.15
N GLU A 4 -17.63 28.01 -17.24
CA GLU A 4 -16.85 28.69 -16.17
C GLU A 4 -16.41 27.81 -14.99
N ALA A 5 -17.14 26.73 -14.68
CA ALA A 5 -16.72 25.78 -13.64
C ALA A 5 -15.48 24.97 -14.05
N ALA A 6 -15.23 24.84 -15.35
CA ALA A 6 -14.05 24.15 -15.88
C ALA A 6 -12.77 24.97 -15.68
N THR A 7 -12.83 26.31 -15.63
CA THR A 7 -11.63 27.17 -15.62
C THR A 7 -10.93 27.28 -14.27
N LEU A 8 -11.59 26.99 -13.14
CA LEU A 8 -10.99 27.14 -11.80
C LEU A 8 -10.09 25.97 -11.38
N PHE A 9 -10.28 24.78 -11.93
CA PHE A 9 -9.57 23.57 -11.52
C PHE A 9 -8.43 23.15 -12.46
N GLY A 10 -8.09 23.96 -13.46
CA GLY A 10 -7.11 23.61 -14.49
C GLY A 10 -7.55 22.35 -15.25
N PRO A 11 -8.49 22.45 -16.20
CA PRO A 11 -9.16 21.29 -16.79
C PRO A 11 -8.30 20.57 -17.84
N ARG A 12 -7.04 20.98 -18.08
CA ARG A 12 -6.27 20.45 -19.22
C ARG A 12 -5.55 19.13 -18.94
N ASP A 13 -5.36 18.74 -17.68
CA ASP A 13 -4.52 17.58 -17.34
C ASP A 13 -5.18 16.54 -16.39
N LEU A 14 -6.47 16.69 -16.07
CA LEU A 14 -7.17 15.69 -15.25
C LEU A 14 -7.59 14.47 -16.09
N PRO A 15 -7.34 13.25 -15.61
CA PRO A 15 -7.93 12.05 -16.20
C PRO A 15 -9.48 12.09 -16.20
N PRO A 16 -10.16 11.31 -17.06
CA PRO A 16 -11.60 11.45 -17.27
C PRO A 16 -12.46 11.26 -16.02
N GLN A 17 -12.18 10.26 -15.17
CA GLN A 17 -13.01 10.02 -13.99
C GLN A 17 -12.73 11.07 -12.90
N ALA A 18 -11.47 11.46 -12.71
CA ALA A 18 -11.07 12.57 -11.86
C ALA A 18 -11.75 13.89 -12.26
N ALA A 19 -11.81 14.18 -13.56
CA ALA A 19 -12.50 15.36 -14.09
C ALA A 19 -14.01 15.32 -13.81
N GLY A 20 -14.64 14.15 -13.97
CA GLY A 20 -16.04 13.93 -13.61
C GLY A 20 -16.31 14.16 -12.12
N LEU A 21 -15.48 13.59 -11.25
CA LEU A 21 -15.59 13.74 -9.80
C LEU A 21 -15.37 15.18 -9.34
N ALA A 22 -14.34 15.86 -9.85
CA ALA A 22 -14.08 17.27 -9.57
C ALA A 22 -15.25 18.16 -10.00
N SER A 23 -15.85 17.88 -11.17
CA SER A 23 -17.01 18.63 -11.67
C SER A 23 -18.24 18.44 -10.77
N GLN A 24 -18.50 17.20 -10.34
CA GLN A 24 -19.61 16.86 -9.46
C GLN A 24 -19.55 17.60 -8.11
N TYR A 25 -18.34 17.72 -7.53
CA TYR A 25 -18.13 18.34 -6.21
C TYR A 25 -17.57 19.76 -6.26
N SER A 26 -17.53 20.39 -7.44
CA SER A 26 -16.88 21.68 -7.71
C SER A 26 -17.27 22.79 -6.73
N ARG A 27 -18.58 22.97 -6.49
CA ARG A 27 -19.09 23.98 -5.56
C ARG A 27 -18.59 23.76 -4.13
N MET A 28 -18.65 22.53 -3.63
CA MET A 28 -18.20 22.20 -2.28
C MET A 28 -16.70 22.47 -2.16
N LEU A 29 -15.90 22.02 -3.13
CA LEU A 29 -14.44 22.22 -3.14
C LEU A 29 -14.01 23.70 -3.20
N GLN A 30 -14.85 24.58 -3.75
CA GLN A 30 -14.62 26.04 -3.75
C GLN A 30 -14.97 26.69 -2.40
N GLU A 31 -15.93 26.14 -1.67
CA GLU A 31 -16.35 26.66 -0.35
C GLU A 31 -15.44 26.16 0.80
N LEU A 32 -14.60 25.15 0.54
CA LEU A 32 -13.67 24.60 1.52
C LEU A 32 -12.49 25.53 1.82
N PRO A 33 -11.91 25.43 3.03
CA PRO A 33 -10.64 26.08 3.34
C PRO A 33 -9.55 25.63 2.36
N PRO A 34 -8.69 26.55 1.87
CA PRO A 34 -7.73 26.29 0.78
C PRO A 34 -6.84 25.07 1.03
N VAL A 35 -6.36 24.90 2.28
CA VAL A 35 -5.51 23.79 2.68
C VAL A 35 -6.23 22.44 2.53
N LEU A 36 -7.48 22.37 3.00
CA LEU A 36 -8.29 21.16 2.89
C LEU A 36 -8.74 20.90 1.45
N ALA A 37 -9.07 21.96 0.71
CA ALA A 37 -9.40 21.88 -0.72
C ALA A 37 -8.22 21.31 -1.51
N ALA A 38 -7.00 21.83 -1.30
CA ALA A 38 -5.79 21.36 -1.96
C ALA A 38 -5.50 19.88 -1.63
N PHE A 39 -5.64 19.49 -0.36
CA PHE A 39 -5.49 18.09 0.05
C PHE A 39 -6.45 17.16 -0.68
N LEU A 40 -7.74 17.51 -0.75
CA LEU A 40 -8.75 16.71 -1.44
C LEU A 40 -8.55 16.70 -2.96
N LEU A 41 -8.20 17.84 -3.55
CA LEU A 41 -7.93 17.94 -4.99
C LEU A 41 -6.73 17.10 -5.40
N SER A 42 -5.69 17.00 -4.57
CA SER A 42 -4.58 16.09 -4.84
C SER A 42 -5.02 14.62 -4.84
N GLN A 43 -5.95 14.24 -3.95
CA GLN A 43 -6.54 12.90 -3.98
C GLN A 43 -7.41 12.68 -5.22
N VAL A 44 -8.22 13.66 -5.61
CA VAL A 44 -9.09 13.61 -6.81
C VAL A 44 -8.25 13.51 -8.08
N ARG A 45 -7.13 14.23 -8.18
CA ARG A 45 -6.18 14.13 -9.30
C ARG A 45 -5.69 12.72 -9.56
N GLY A 46 -5.50 11.93 -8.51
CA GLY A 46 -5.08 10.54 -8.60
C GLY A 46 -6.20 9.52 -8.83
N TYR A 47 -7.46 9.95 -8.97
CA TYR A 47 -8.63 9.08 -8.85
C TYR A 47 -8.66 7.91 -9.84
N ASP A 48 -8.33 8.13 -11.12
CA ASP A 48 -8.34 7.08 -12.15
C ASP A 48 -7.36 5.94 -11.84
N TRP A 49 -6.34 6.19 -11.01
CA TRP A 49 -5.36 5.17 -10.60
C TRP A 49 -5.53 4.67 -9.17
N LYS A 50 -6.61 5.07 -8.49
CA LYS A 50 -6.98 4.55 -7.16
C LYS A 50 -7.63 3.18 -7.29
N PHE A 51 -7.38 2.32 -6.31
CA PHE A 51 -8.13 1.06 -6.19
C PHE A 51 -9.61 1.31 -5.87
N PRO A 52 -10.51 0.34 -6.12
CA PRO A 52 -11.92 0.48 -5.79
C PRO A 52 -12.19 0.88 -4.33
N ALA A 53 -11.41 0.36 -3.37
CA ALA A 53 -11.54 0.75 -1.96
C ALA A 53 -11.18 2.23 -1.74
N GLU A 54 -10.04 2.70 -2.26
CA GLU A 54 -9.63 4.12 -2.20
C GLU A 54 -10.65 5.06 -2.87
N ARG A 55 -11.24 4.63 -4.00
CA ARG A 55 -12.26 5.42 -4.70
C ARG A 55 -13.53 5.57 -3.86
N ARG A 56 -14.04 4.46 -3.32
CA ARG A 56 -15.19 4.47 -2.40
C ARG A 56 -14.93 5.37 -1.20
N GLU A 57 -13.77 5.23 -0.54
CA GLU A 57 -13.43 6.09 0.61
C GLU A 57 -13.42 7.57 0.24
N LEU A 58 -12.80 7.94 -0.88
CA LEU A 58 -12.75 9.33 -1.34
C LEU A 58 -14.14 9.86 -1.70
N GLU A 59 -14.97 9.07 -2.38
CA GLU A 59 -16.34 9.46 -2.72
C GLU A 59 -17.22 9.66 -1.48
N GLU A 60 -17.12 8.75 -0.49
CA GLU A 60 -17.84 8.89 0.78
C GLU A 60 -17.35 10.10 1.57
N GLN A 61 -16.04 10.36 1.57
CA GLN A 61 -15.46 11.56 2.19
C GLN A 61 -15.99 12.84 1.53
N LEU A 62 -16.04 12.90 0.19
CA LEU A 62 -16.57 14.05 -0.54
C LEU A 62 -18.08 14.22 -0.32
N ARG A 63 -18.84 13.12 -0.28
CA ARG A 63 -20.27 13.13 0.01
C ARG A 63 -20.57 13.58 1.44
N PHE A 64 -19.81 13.08 2.40
CA PHE A 64 -19.92 13.49 3.79
C PHE A 64 -19.71 15.00 3.92
N LEU A 65 -18.67 15.56 3.28
CA LEU A 65 -18.40 17.00 3.32
C LEU A 65 -19.43 17.85 2.55
N SER A 66 -20.05 17.31 1.50
CA SER A 66 -21.05 18.07 0.73
C SER A 66 -22.42 18.14 1.40
N VAL A 67 -22.78 17.11 2.18
CA VAL A 67 -24.10 17.01 2.85
C VAL A 67 -24.03 17.43 4.31
N SER A 68 -22.94 17.13 5.03
CA SER A 68 -22.85 17.38 6.47
C SER A 68 -22.78 18.88 6.77
N ARG A 69 -23.79 19.37 7.51
CA ARG A 69 -23.80 20.70 8.13
C ARG A 69 -23.69 20.61 9.64
N SER A 70 -23.16 19.51 10.17
CA SER A 70 -23.02 19.33 11.62
C SER A 70 -22.09 20.37 12.23
N GLU A 71 -22.32 20.70 13.51
CA GLU A 71 -21.41 21.57 14.27
C GLU A 71 -19.98 21.04 14.30
N GLU A 72 -19.82 19.71 14.28
CA GLU A 72 -18.52 19.06 14.25
C GLU A 72 -17.78 19.31 12.93
N THR A 73 -18.47 19.19 11.79
CA THR A 73 -17.90 19.54 10.49
C THR A 73 -17.53 21.03 10.44
N GLN A 74 -18.38 21.93 10.97
CA GLN A 74 -18.05 23.36 11.01
C GLN A 74 -16.83 23.67 11.90
N ARG A 75 -16.70 23.00 13.05
CA ARG A 75 -15.52 23.14 13.92
C ARG A 75 -14.22 22.76 13.20
N ILE A 76 -14.23 21.66 12.44
CA ILE A 76 -13.05 21.24 11.67
C ILE A 76 -12.72 22.22 10.56
N LEU A 77 -13.73 22.65 9.79
CA LEU A 77 -13.51 23.64 8.73
C LEU A 77 -12.94 24.94 9.30
N THR A 78 -13.43 25.38 10.47
CA THR A 78 -12.91 26.56 11.17
C THR A 78 -11.43 26.40 11.52
N GLY A 79 -11.03 25.25 12.06
CA GLY A 79 -9.62 24.98 12.37
C GLY A 79 -8.68 25.05 11.17
N PHE A 80 -9.15 24.75 9.95
CA PHE A 80 -8.37 24.96 8.72
C PHE A 80 -8.44 26.39 8.18
N ARG A 81 -9.51 27.15 8.45
CA ARG A 81 -9.63 28.58 8.05
C ARG A 81 -8.71 29.48 8.86
N GLU A 82 -8.44 29.11 10.10
CA GLU A 82 -7.59 29.88 11.01
C GLU A 82 -6.09 29.66 10.74
N LEU A 83 -5.72 28.73 9.85
CA LEU A 83 -4.32 28.53 9.49
C LEU A 83 -3.79 29.73 8.70
N PRO A 84 -2.58 30.22 8.99
CA PRO A 84 -1.98 31.29 8.22
C PRO A 84 -1.63 30.75 6.82
N VAL A 85 -2.23 31.31 5.77
CA VAL A 85 -1.88 30.99 4.38
C VAL A 85 -1.47 32.27 3.67
N PRO A 86 -0.22 32.39 3.20
CA PRO A 86 0.22 33.55 2.43
C PRO A 86 -0.63 33.73 1.16
N GLU A 87 -1.02 34.97 0.86
CA GLU A 87 -1.84 35.30 -0.33
C GLU A 87 -1.19 34.81 -1.63
N LYS A 88 0.15 34.84 -1.70
CA LYS A 88 0.93 34.31 -2.83
C LYS A 88 0.70 32.81 -3.06
N LEU A 89 0.45 32.02 -2.01
CA LEU A 89 0.22 30.57 -2.10
C LEU A 89 -1.25 30.26 -2.40
N MET A 90 -2.19 31.09 -1.94
CA MET A 90 -3.64 30.85 -2.07
C MET A 90 -4.07 30.51 -3.51
N LYS A 91 -3.48 31.17 -4.51
CA LYS A 91 -3.81 30.95 -5.93
C LYS A 91 -3.50 29.51 -6.40
N ASN A 92 -2.53 28.86 -5.78
CA ASN A 92 -2.06 27.53 -6.18
C ASN A 92 -2.88 26.40 -5.54
N ALA A 93 -3.65 26.66 -4.48
CA ALA A 93 -4.40 25.61 -3.77
C ALA A 93 -5.38 24.84 -4.68
N TRP A 94 -5.95 25.50 -5.69
CA TRP A 94 -6.89 24.88 -6.64
C TRP A 94 -6.25 24.50 -7.99
N ILE A 95 -5.16 25.16 -8.39
CA ILE A 95 -4.52 24.98 -9.70
C ILE A 95 -3.38 23.95 -9.64
N ALA A 96 -2.59 23.99 -8.58
CA ALA A 96 -1.42 23.13 -8.36
C ALA A 96 -1.39 22.65 -6.90
N PRO A 97 -2.40 21.88 -6.45
CA PRO A 97 -2.54 21.45 -5.06
C PRO A 97 -1.31 20.76 -4.49
N GLU A 98 -0.61 19.93 -5.28
CA GLU A 98 0.62 19.27 -4.82
C GLU A 98 1.74 20.26 -4.49
N ALA A 99 2.01 21.20 -5.41
CA ALA A 99 3.01 22.25 -5.21
C ALA A 99 2.62 23.18 -4.05
N PHE A 100 1.33 23.53 -3.96
CA PHE A 100 0.79 24.30 -2.85
C PHE A 100 1.05 23.60 -1.51
N LEU A 101 0.74 22.31 -1.37
CA LEU A 101 0.92 21.57 -0.11
C LEU A 101 2.40 21.48 0.28
N GLN A 102 3.30 21.30 -0.70
CA GLN A 102 4.73 21.28 -0.47
C GLN A 102 5.24 22.63 0.06
N GLU A 103 4.92 23.73 -0.62
CA GLU A 103 5.32 25.08 -0.20
C GLU A 103 4.65 25.49 1.12
N PHE A 104 3.38 25.14 1.31
CA PHE A 104 2.64 25.42 2.54
C PHE A 104 3.25 24.72 3.75
N THR A 105 3.68 23.46 3.60
CA THR A 105 4.33 22.73 4.68
C THR A 105 5.64 23.40 5.11
N ALA A 106 6.44 23.91 4.15
CA ALA A 106 7.64 24.67 4.47
C ALA A 106 7.31 25.96 5.22
N TYR A 107 6.28 26.69 4.77
CA TYR A 107 5.82 27.92 5.42
C TYR A 107 5.32 27.68 6.85
N LEU A 108 4.62 26.59 7.13
CA LEU A 108 4.11 26.29 8.49
C LEU A 108 5.23 26.19 9.54
N TRP A 109 6.42 25.74 9.15
CA TRP A 109 7.59 25.73 10.02
C TRP A 109 8.09 27.13 10.33
N GLU A 110 8.21 27.98 9.32
CA GLU A 110 8.61 29.39 9.47
C GLU A 110 7.61 30.18 10.30
N ALA A 111 6.32 29.91 10.13
CA ALA A 111 5.22 30.58 10.83
C ALA A 111 4.92 29.97 12.21
N HIS A 112 5.65 28.94 12.65
CA HIS A 112 5.38 28.20 13.90
C HIS A 112 3.92 27.69 14.02
N ALA A 113 3.27 27.38 12.90
CA ALA A 113 1.86 26.99 12.81
C ALA A 113 1.65 25.47 12.66
N MET A 114 2.72 24.67 12.74
CA MET A 114 2.67 23.21 12.60
C MET A 114 1.75 22.53 13.62
N ASP A 115 1.72 23.01 14.87
CA ASP A 115 0.86 22.42 15.91
C ASP A 115 -0.62 22.65 15.65
N GLN A 116 -0.98 23.86 15.17
CA GLN A 116 -2.35 24.17 14.79
C GLN A 116 -2.77 23.32 13.58
N PHE A 117 -1.92 23.19 12.57
CA PHE A 117 -2.17 22.33 11.42
C PHE A 117 -2.36 20.86 11.85
N ARG A 118 -1.50 20.33 12.72
CA ARG A 118 -1.61 18.97 13.24
C ARG A 118 -2.92 18.76 13.99
N LYS A 119 -3.31 19.68 14.87
CA LYS A 119 -4.57 19.61 15.63
C LYS A 119 -5.78 19.57 14.70
N SER A 120 -5.82 20.42 13.68
CA SER A 120 -6.89 20.44 12.67
C SER A 120 -6.90 19.15 11.84
N GLY A 121 -5.73 18.62 11.48
CA GLY A 121 -5.57 17.35 10.80
C GLY A 121 -6.03 16.15 11.62
N GLU A 122 -5.72 16.08 12.91
CA GLU A 122 -6.15 15.03 13.83
C GLU A 122 -7.68 15.02 14.02
N ALA A 123 -8.28 16.21 14.17
CA ALA A 123 -9.73 16.34 14.25
C ALA A 123 -10.41 15.85 12.96
N TYR A 124 -9.85 16.21 11.80
CA TYR A 124 -10.35 15.71 10.52
C TYR A 124 -10.16 14.19 10.35
N GLY A 125 -8.99 13.67 10.76
CA GLY A 125 -8.68 12.24 10.71
C GLY A 125 -9.63 11.38 11.55
N THR A 126 -10.14 11.92 12.65
CA THR A 126 -11.15 11.24 13.48
C THR A 126 -12.45 11.03 12.70
N ILE A 127 -12.94 12.06 12.02
CA ILE A 127 -14.12 11.93 11.12
C ILE A 127 -13.85 10.95 10.00
N LEU A 128 -12.68 11.03 9.34
CA LEU A 128 -12.36 10.12 8.26
C LEU A 128 -12.32 8.67 8.70
N THR A 129 -11.92 8.41 9.95
CA THR A 129 -11.97 7.06 10.52
C THR A 129 -13.42 6.56 10.59
N SER A 130 -14.34 7.38 11.06
CA SER A 130 -15.77 7.02 11.09
C SER A 130 -16.37 6.82 9.70
N VAL A 131 -16.02 7.67 8.73
CA VAL A 131 -16.46 7.51 7.32
C VAL A 131 -15.93 6.18 6.75
N ARG A 132 -14.65 5.88 7.00
CA ARG A 132 -14.03 4.62 6.57
C ARG A 132 -14.67 3.40 7.20
N GLU A 133 -15.02 3.45 8.47
CA GLU A 133 -15.71 2.36 9.16
C GLU A 133 -17.10 2.10 8.56
N GLN A 134 -17.83 3.14 8.19
CA GLN A 134 -19.15 3.03 7.56
C GLN A 134 -19.09 2.43 6.16
N CYS A 135 -18.05 2.74 5.37
CA CYS A 135 -17.89 2.22 4.01
C CYS A 135 -17.03 0.95 3.95
N ALA A 136 -16.58 0.44 5.09
CA ALA A 136 -15.71 -0.72 5.13
C ALA A 136 -16.43 -1.98 4.68
N SER A 137 -15.70 -2.83 3.95
CA SER A 137 -16.19 -4.16 3.59
C SER A 137 -16.35 -5.02 4.85
N SER A 138 -17.44 -5.76 4.92
CA SER A 138 -17.70 -6.78 5.94
C SER A 138 -17.04 -8.13 5.62
N SER A 139 -16.22 -8.23 4.58
CA SER A 139 -15.62 -9.49 4.14
C SER A 139 -14.59 -10.01 5.14
N ASP A 140 -14.61 -11.32 5.37
CA ASP A 140 -13.61 -12.03 6.16
C ASP A 140 -12.24 -11.90 5.51
N ARG A 141 -11.27 -11.35 6.25
CA ARG A 141 -9.93 -11.06 5.73
C ARG A 141 -8.96 -12.17 6.11
N LEU A 142 -8.20 -12.66 5.13
CA LEU A 142 -7.12 -13.62 5.34
C LEU A 142 -5.81 -13.06 4.76
N VAL A 143 -4.78 -12.96 5.60
CA VAL A 143 -3.41 -12.67 5.14
C VAL A 143 -2.52 -13.86 5.44
N ILE A 144 -1.83 -14.35 4.41
CA ILE A 144 -0.86 -15.43 4.50
C ILE A 144 0.52 -14.86 4.17
N VAL A 145 1.51 -15.12 5.02
CA VAL A 145 2.90 -14.72 4.80
C VAL A 145 3.80 -15.96 4.80
N LEU A 146 4.52 -16.18 3.70
CA LEU A 146 5.51 -17.22 3.55
C LEU A 146 6.92 -16.64 3.70
N ILE A 147 7.75 -17.27 4.52
CA ILE A 147 9.14 -16.86 4.78
C ILE A 147 10.10 -18.05 4.68
N GLY A 148 11.40 -17.78 4.60
CA GLY A 148 12.43 -18.81 4.73
C GLY A 148 12.72 -19.63 3.48
N GLN A 149 12.29 -19.18 2.30
CA GLN A 149 12.69 -19.78 1.03
C GLN A 149 14.22 -19.89 0.95
N GLY A 150 14.74 -21.12 0.82
CA GLY A 150 16.18 -21.40 0.70
C GLY A 150 17.01 -21.18 1.97
N ALA A 151 16.41 -20.75 3.09
CA ALA A 151 17.10 -20.62 4.36
C ALA A 151 17.22 -21.98 5.06
N ARG A 152 18.30 -22.18 5.82
CA ARG A 152 18.46 -23.38 6.64
C ARG A 152 17.52 -23.29 7.83
N LYS A 153 17.13 -24.46 8.35
CA LYS A 153 16.41 -24.53 9.62
C LYS A 153 17.35 -24.07 10.75
N GLN A 154 17.04 -22.93 11.35
CA GLN A 154 17.79 -22.39 12.48
C GLN A 154 17.38 -23.03 13.81
N THR A 155 18.28 -23.00 14.78
CA THR A 155 18.02 -23.39 16.18
C THR A 155 17.13 -22.38 16.89
N THR A 156 17.24 -21.10 16.55
CA THR A 156 16.36 -20.04 17.05
C THR A 156 15.00 -20.12 16.37
N PRO A 157 13.89 -20.18 17.13
CA PRO A 157 12.56 -20.26 16.55
C PRO A 157 12.12 -18.92 15.92
N VAL A 158 11.49 -18.96 14.75
CA VAL A 158 10.87 -17.79 14.10
C VAL A 158 9.54 -17.41 14.75
N PHE A 159 9.01 -16.24 14.38
CA PHE A 159 7.69 -15.74 14.76
C PHE A 159 7.52 -15.39 16.24
N GLU A 160 8.59 -15.14 16.99
CA GLU A 160 8.53 -14.92 18.44
C GLU A 160 7.47 -13.86 18.84
N LYS A 161 7.40 -12.76 18.09
CA LYS A 161 6.42 -11.68 18.31
C LYS A 161 4.99 -12.10 18.00
N LEU A 162 4.80 -12.97 17.01
CA LEU A 162 3.47 -13.43 16.58
C LEU A 162 2.95 -14.58 17.46
N ARG A 163 3.82 -15.43 18.02
CA ARG A 163 3.44 -16.58 18.87
C ARG A 163 2.56 -16.17 20.05
N ARG A 164 2.80 -15.01 20.64
CA ARG A 164 2.01 -14.48 21.77
C ARG A 164 0.59 -14.08 21.37
N LEU A 165 0.32 -13.95 20.08
CA LEU A 165 -0.92 -13.40 19.53
C LEU A 165 -1.83 -14.48 18.94
N GLY A 166 -1.36 -15.72 18.81
CA GLY A 166 -2.10 -16.83 18.20
C GLY A 166 -1.58 -18.20 18.61
N THR A 167 -1.89 -19.20 17.80
CA THR A 167 -1.45 -20.59 17.99
C THR A 167 -0.22 -20.85 17.13
N TYR A 168 0.84 -21.37 17.74
CA TYR A 168 2.04 -21.83 17.03
C TYR A 168 1.94 -23.32 16.69
N PHE A 169 2.16 -23.68 15.42
CA PHE A 169 2.20 -25.06 14.94
C PHE A 169 3.65 -25.46 14.71
N ALA A 170 4.17 -26.35 15.55
CA ALA A 170 5.58 -26.76 15.48
C ALA A 170 5.87 -27.73 14.33
N ASN A 171 4.85 -28.48 13.88
CA ASN A 171 4.98 -29.60 12.95
C ASN A 171 4.06 -29.41 11.74
N VAL A 172 4.42 -28.45 10.88
CA VAL A 172 3.76 -28.25 9.58
C VAL A 172 4.62 -28.92 8.50
N PRO A 173 4.07 -29.79 7.64
CA PRO A 173 4.83 -30.41 6.54
C PRO A 173 5.44 -29.36 5.61
N GLU A 174 6.70 -29.56 5.21
CA GLU A 174 7.41 -28.65 4.30
C GLU A 174 6.99 -28.79 2.83
N ALA A 175 6.61 -30.02 2.44
CA ALA A 175 6.22 -30.32 1.08
C ALA A 175 4.99 -29.50 0.66
N ASP A 176 5.05 -28.93 -0.54
CA ASP A 176 3.93 -28.26 -1.23
C ASP A 176 3.34 -27.01 -0.55
N LEU A 177 3.96 -26.47 0.51
CA LEU A 177 3.45 -25.29 1.26
C LEU A 177 3.07 -24.11 0.37
N VAL A 178 3.93 -23.77 -0.61
CA VAL A 178 3.68 -22.66 -1.54
C VAL A 178 2.46 -22.98 -2.43
N SER A 179 2.40 -24.21 -2.97
CA SER A 179 1.29 -24.67 -3.82
C SER A 179 -0.03 -24.68 -3.05
N GLU A 180 -0.01 -25.14 -1.79
CA GLU A 180 -1.19 -25.14 -0.93
C GLU A 180 -1.65 -23.71 -0.59
N ALA A 181 -0.74 -22.80 -0.24
CA ALA A 181 -1.08 -21.41 0.07
C ALA A 181 -1.67 -20.69 -1.16
N VAL A 182 -1.10 -20.95 -2.33
CA VAL A 182 -1.61 -20.44 -3.61
C VAL A 182 -2.99 -21.04 -3.92
N SER A 183 -3.20 -22.34 -3.66
CA SER A 183 -4.51 -22.97 -3.84
C SER A 183 -5.57 -22.37 -2.90
N VAL A 184 -5.22 -22.04 -1.65
CA VAL A 184 -6.11 -21.32 -0.73
C VAL A 184 -6.48 -19.95 -1.29
N LEU A 185 -5.50 -19.20 -1.83
CA LEU A 185 -5.75 -17.91 -2.48
C LEU A 185 -6.71 -18.05 -3.66
N GLU A 186 -6.49 -19.02 -4.55
CA GLU A 186 -7.34 -19.27 -5.72
C GLU A 186 -8.78 -19.61 -5.33
N GLN A 187 -8.96 -20.52 -4.38
CA GLN A 187 -10.29 -20.92 -3.92
C GLN A 187 -11.06 -19.74 -3.34
N ARG A 188 -10.37 -18.84 -2.63
CA ARG A 188 -10.98 -17.61 -2.10
C ARG A 188 -11.26 -16.59 -3.21
N ALA A 189 -10.37 -16.47 -4.18
CA ALA A 189 -10.55 -15.59 -5.34
C ALA A 189 -11.77 -16.00 -6.18
N LEU A 190 -12.01 -17.29 -6.38
CA LEU A 190 -13.21 -17.81 -7.07
C LEU A 190 -14.53 -17.52 -6.34
N ARG A 191 -14.48 -17.25 -5.02
CA ARG A 191 -15.65 -16.95 -4.19
C ARG A 191 -15.82 -15.46 -3.90
N THR A 192 -14.83 -14.64 -4.26
CA THR A 192 -14.81 -13.22 -3.91
C THR A 192 -14.93 -12.40 -5.18
N ASP A 193 -16.10 -11.79 -5.37
CA ASP A 193 -16.32 -10.89 -6.50
C ASP A 193 -15.50 -9.62 -6.35
N GLY A 194 -14.96 -9.11 -7.46
CA GLY A 194 -14.31 -7.81 -7.52
C GLY A 194 -12.82 -7.86 -7.81
N ARG A 195 -12.39 -7.00 -8.73
CA ARG A 195 -10.99 -6.80 -9.09
C ARG A 195 -10.20 -6.38 -7.85
N TYR A 196 -9.02 -6.97 -7.65
CA TYR A 196 -8.12 -6.70 -6.51
C TYR A 196 -8.60 -7.14 -5.12
N ASN A 197 -9.60 -8.01 -5.00
CA ASN A 197 -9.97 -8.54 -3.68
C ASN A 197 -9.06 -9.68 -3.20
N CYS A 198 -8.33 -10.30 -4.12
CA CYS A 198 -7.31 -11.30 -3.82
C CYS A 198 -5.97 -10.87 -4.42
N TRP A 199 -4.89 -11.04 -3.66
CA TRP A 199 -3.55 -10.60 -4.03
C TRP A 199 -2.49 -11.68 -3.80
N PHE A 200 -1.53 -11.75 -4.71
CA PHE A 200 -0.27 -12.45 -4.51
C PHE A 200 0.90 -11.49 -4.73
N LEU A 201 1.71 -11.30 -3.69
CA LEU A 201 2.93 -10.50 -3.70
C LEU A 201 4.12 -11.42 -3.50
N ASP A 202 5.05 -11.43 -4.46
CA ASP A 202 6.19 -12.36 -4.45
C ASP A 202 7.53 -11.63 -4.53
N GLY A 203 8.47 -12.04 -3.68
CA GLY A 203 9.84 -11.56 -3.68
C GLY A 203 10.70 -12.20 -4.76
N ALA A 204 10.24 -13.31 -5.34
CA ALA A 204 10.85 -13.98 -6.48
C ALA A 204 9.78 -14.23 -7.56
N SER A 205 10.15 -14.91 -8.65
CA SER A 205 9.18 -15.44 -9.60
C SER A 205 8.94 -16.93 -9.34
N THR A 206 7.71 -17.30 -9.03
CA THR A 206 7.20 -18.65 -9.36
C THR A 206 6.75 -18.63 -10.83
N ALA A 207 7.47 -19.33 -11.71
CA ALA A 207 7.10 -19.44 -13.11
C ALA A 207 5.71 -20.09 -13.31
N GLU A 208 5.04 -19.67 -14.39
CA GLU A 208 3.76 -20.18 -14.94
C GLU A 208 2.49 -20.00 -14.11
N ILE A 209 2.02 -18.76 -14.02
CA ILE A 209 0.72 -18.43 -13.41
C ILE A 209 0.00 -17.33 -14.24
N ASP A 210 -0.28 -17.60 -15.52
CA ASP A 210 -1.15 -16.73 -16.33
C ASP A 210 -2.62 -17.08 -16.15
N GLY A 211 -3.50 -16.06 -16.22
CA GLY A 211 -4.96 -16.24 -16.25
C GLY A 211 -5.67 -16.41 -14.90
N ARG A 212 -5.06 -16.02 -13.76
CA ARG A 212 -5.63 -16.25 -12.43
C ARG A 212 -6.55 -15.14 -11.91
N PRO A 213 -7.54 -15.46 -11.07
CA PRO A 213 -8.59 -14.54 -10.60
C PRO A 213 -8.12 -13.54 -9.52
N TYR A 214 -6.84 -13.21 -9.45
CA TYR A 214 -6.26 -12.36 -8.40
C TYR A 214 -5.21 -11.39 -8.95
N ALA A 215 -4.98 -10.30 -8.23
CA ALA A 215 -3.92 -9.34 -8.54
C ALA A 215 -2.56 -9.92 -8.16
N ARG A 216 -1.55 -9.74 -9.00
CA ARG A 216 -0.20 -10.25 -8.77
C ARG A 216 0.84 -9.15 -8.96
N LEU A 217 1.87 -9.17 -8.10
CA LEU A 217 3.06 -8.35 -8.27
C LEU A 217 4.29 -9.12 -7.77
N SER A 218 5.28 -9.33 -8.63
CA SER A 218 6.54 -9.99 -8.29
C SER A 218 7.72 -9.06 -8.48
N TYR A 219 8.67 -9.12 -7.55
CA TYR A 219 9.93 -8.36 -7.63
C TYR A 219 10.78 -8.76 -8.85
N ASP A 220 10.79 -10.05 -9.19
CA ASP A 220 11.50 -10.58 -10.35
C ASP A 220 10.81 -10.21 -11.66
N GLU A 221 9.47 -10.27 -11.72
CA GLU A 221 8.70 -9.86 -12.91
C GLU A 221 8.83 -8.37 -13.20
N LEU A 222 9.02 -7.54 -12.16
CA LEU A 222 9.25 -6.10 -12.31
C LEU A 222 10.69 -5.74 -12.69
N ARG A 223 11.59 -6.71 -12.91
CA ARG A 223 12.98 -6.44 -13.26
C ARG A 223 13.14 -5.47 -14.44
N PRO A 224 12.45 -5.61 -15.58
CA PRO A 224 12.58 -4.66 -16.69
C PRO A 224 12.17 -3.22 -16.30
N VAL A 225 11.17 -3.07 -15.42
CA VAL A 225 10.73 -1.76 -14.90
C VAL A 225 11.78 -1.17 -13.95
N ARG A 226 12.40 -2.01 -13.09
CA ARG A 226 13.47 -1.59 -12.18
C ARG A 226 14.71 -1.14 -12.94
N GLU A 227 15.08 -1.84 -14.02
CA GLU A 227 16.17 -1.46 -14.92
C GLU A 227 15.89 -0.11 -15.59
N SER A 228 14.69 0.07 -16.16
CA SER A 228 14.24 1.34 -16.75
C SER A 228 14.26 2.50 -15.74
N LEU A 229 13.85 2.24 -14.50
CA LEU A 229 13.91 3.21 -13.40
C LEU A 229 15.36 3.56 -13.06
N ALA A 230 16.25 2.58 -12.93
CA ALA A 230 17.67 2.79 -12.63
C ALA A 230 18.33 3.65 -13.72
N GLU A 231 18.09 3.37 -14.99
CA GLU A 231 18.58 4.19 -16.10
C GLU A 231 18.08 5.63 -16.02
N SER A 232 16.79 5.81 -15.71
CA SER A 232 16.17 7.13 -15.60
C SER A 232 16.80 7.94 -14.45
N VAL A 233 17.02 7.30 -13.30
CA VAL A 233 17.69 7.93 -12.16
C VAL A 233 19.16 8.27 -12.48
N LYS A 234 19.91 7.38 -13.13
CA LYS A 234 21.29 7.66 -13.56
C LYS A 234 21.40 8.88 -14.47
N LYS A 235 20.49 8.99 -15.45
CA LYS A 235 20.43 10.15 -16.38
C LYS A 235 20.15 11.46 -15.63
N MET A 236 19.36 11.39 -14.55
CA MET A 236 19.13 12.56 -13.71
C MET A 236 20.34 12.89 -12.83
N MET A 237 20.99 11.89 -12.26
CA MET A 237 22.20 12.07 -11.43
C MET A 237 23.38 12.68 -12.21
N SER A 238 23.46 12.49 -13.53
CA SER A 238 24.50 13.09 -14.37
C SER A 238 24.33 14.60 -14.61
N ARG A 239 23.26 15.23 -14.11
CA ARG A 239 23.02 16.67 -14.23
C ARG A 239 23.61 17.43 -13.04
N GLU A 240 24.25 18.57 -13.31
CA GLU A 240 24.93 19.39 -12.30
C GLU A 240 23.99 19.97 -11.21
N ASP A 241 22.68 20.06 -11.46
CA ASP A 241 21.65 20.63 -10.58
C ASP A 241 20.87 19.60 -9.72
N MET A 242 21.26 18.32 -9.76
CA MET A 242 20.48 17.23 -9.16
C MET A 242 21.05 16.71 -7.84
N GLY A 243 20.68 17.35 -6.73
CA GLY A 243 20.90 16.83 -5.38
C GLY A 243 19.93 15.69 -4.99
N PRO A 244 20.16 15.01 -3.84
CA PRO A 244 19.35 13.87 -3.38
C PRO A 244 17.84 14.14 -3.28
N GLU A 245 17.43 15.33 -2.79
CA GLU A 245 16.01 15.69 -2.70
C GLU A 245 15.36 15.95 -4.07
N ASN A 246 16.13 16.42 -5.05
CA ASN A 246 15.65 16.61 -6.41
C ASN A 246 15.44 15.25 -7.10
N ILE A 247 16.35 14.30 -6.87
CA ILE A 247 16.20 12.92 -7.35
C ILE A 247 14.99 12.26 -6.70
N ARG A 248 14.80 12.43 -5.39
CA ARG A 248 13.63 11.92 -4.67
C ARG A 248 12.34 12.50 -5.25
N SER A 249 12.29 13.82 -5.45
CA SER A 249 11.13 14.52 -6.02
C SER A 249 10.84 14.07 -7.46
N TYR A 250 11.89 13.85 -8.25
CA TYR A 250 11.78 13.28 -9.59
C TYR A 250 11.18 11.87 -9.56
N MET A 251 11.69 10.98 -8.71
CA MET A 251 11.15 9.62 -8.55
C MET A 251 9.68 9.64 -8.11
N MET A 252 9.29 10.53 -7.18
CA MET A 252 7.90 10.72 -6.77
C MET A 252 7.00 11.20 -7.93
N ALA A 253 7.54 11.91 -8.92
CA ALA A 253 6.78 12.43 -10.05
C ALA A 253 6.60 11.40 -11.19
N LEU A 254 7.37 10.30 -11.20
CA LEU A 254 7.33 9.31 -12.27
C LEU A 254 5.95 8.66 -12.42
N LYS A 255 5.56 8.47 -13.68
CA LYS A 255 4.34 7.79 -14.11
C LYS A 255 4.69 6.49 -14.85
N PRO A 256 3.75 5.55 -14.96
CA PRO A 256 3.96 4.34 -15.75
C PRO A 256 4.35 4.55 -17.21
N ALA A 257 4.03 5.70 -17.80
CA ALA A 257 4.40 6.06 -19.16
C ALA A 257 5.86 6.53 -19.30
N ASP A 258 6.50 6.92 -18.19
CA ASP A 258 7.89 7.38 -18.16
C ASP A 258 8.87 6.20 -18.07
N LEU A 259 8.36 4.99 -17.82
CA LEU A 259 9.14 3.77 -17.63
C LEU A 259 8.74 2.70 -18.67
N SER A 260 9.75 1.99 -19.19
CA SER A 260 9.57 0.82 -20.05
C SER A 260 9.48 -0.46 -19.21
N GLY A 261 9.17 -1.59 -19.86
CA GLY A 261 9.19 -2.91 -19.21
C GLY A 261 7.84 -3.42 -18.69
N PHE A 262 6.80 -2.59 -18.70
CA PHE A 262 5.42 -3.07 -18.49
C PHE A 262 4.92 -3.83 -19.72
N LEU A 263 4.18 -4.92 -19.50
CA LEU A 263 3.55 -5.67 -20.61
C LEU A 263 2.41 -4.85 -21.23
N ALA A 264 2.25 -4.95 -22.55
CA ALA A 264 1.17 -4.30 -23.26
C ALA A 264 -0.20 -4.80 -22.75
N GLY A 265 -1.16 -3.90 -22.58
CA GLY A 265 -2.49 -4.24 -22.06
C GLY A 265 -2.55 -4.50 -20.55
N GLN A 266 -1.44 -4.34 -19.81
CA GLN A 266 -1.49 -4.35 -18.36
C GLN A 266 -2.37 -3.21 -17.81
N ASP A 267 -3.09 -3.57 -16.78
CA ASP A 267 -3.92 -2.72 -15.95
C ASP A 267 -3.21 -1.46 -15.45
N GLU A 268 -3.73 -0.27 -15.83
CA GLU A 268 -3.14 1.01 -15.45
C GLU A 268 -3.07 1.25 -13.94
N VAL A 269 -4.04 0.75 -13.17
CA VAL A 269 -4.03 0.88 -11.71
C VAL A 269 -2.87 0.06 -11.14
N MET A 270 -2.66 -1.15 -11.63
CA MET A 270 -1.54 -2.01 -11.22
C MET A 270 -0.20 -1.46 -11.66
N ARG A 271 -0.10 -0.91 -12.87
CA ARG A 271 1.12 -0.25 -13.35
C ARG A 271 1.48 0.93 -12.46
N ASN A 272 0.51 1.80 -12.13
CA ASN A 272 0.75 2.91 -11.21
C ASN A 272 1.13 2.39 -9.82
N PHE A 273 0.42 1.39 -9.29
CA PHE A 273 0.78 0.76 -8.02
C PHE A 273 2.23 0.26 -8.00
N ALA A 274 2.68 -0.43 -9.05
CA ALA A 274 4.05 -0.93 -9.18
C ALA A 274 5.08 0.22 -9.15
N VAL A 275 4.85 1.28 -9.93
CA VAL A 275 5.72 2.48 -9.92
C VAL A 275 5.78 3.10 -8.52
N ARG A 276 4.65 3.24 -7.83
CA ARG A 276 4.59 3.82 -6.48
C ARG A 276 5.29 2.96 -5.45
N VAL A 277 5.14 1.63 -5.52
CA VAL A 277 5.91 0.71 -4.67
C VAL A 277 7.41 0.89 -4.89
N LEU A 278 7.85 0.99 -6.14
CA LEU A 278 9.25 1.14 -6.50
C LEU A 278 9.81 2.54 -6.23
N CYS A 279 9.00 3.60 -6.21
CA CYS A 279 9.50 4.97 -6.02
C CYS A 279 9.35 5.43 -4.57
N ASP A 280 8.22 5.14 -3.93
CA ASP A 280 7.86 5.66 -2.61
C ASP A 280 8.45 4.81 -1.47
N GLY A 281 8.78 3.55 -1.75
CA GLY A 281 9.36 2.63 -0.78
C GLY A 281 10.88 2.73 -0.71
N SER A 282 11.42 2.90 0.50
CA SER A 282 12.86 2.84 0.71
C SER A 282 13.37 1.42 0.47
N GLY A 283 14.35 1.27 -0.43
CA GLY A 283 15.02 0.00 -0.71
C GLY A 283 14.21 -1.00 -1.55
N THR A 284 13.01 -0.66 -2.01
CA THR A 284 12.15 -1.55 -2.82
C THR A 284 12.69 -1.79 -4.22
N GLN A 285 13.64 -0.97 -4.69
CA GLN A 285 14.36 -1.19 -5.94
C GLN A 285 15.48 -2.23 -5.78
N ASN A 286 16.05 -2.30 -4.57
CA ASN A 286 17.25 -3.06 -4.24
C ASN A 286 16.98 -4.45 -3.66
N LEU A 287 16.00 -4.56 -2.77
CA LEU A 287 15.81 -5.73 -1.93
C LEU A 287 14.40 -6.30 -2.12
N SER A 288 14.33 -7.57 -2.50
CA SER A 288 13.09 -8.35 -2.60
C SER A 288 12.30 -8.34 -1.29
N THR A 289 12.97 -8.43 -0.14
CA THR A 289 12.34 -8.40 1.18
C THR A 289 11.67 -7.05 1.48
N SER A 290 12.36 -5.94 1.19
CA SER A 290 11.80 -4.58 1.32
C SER A 290 10.63 -4.37 0.37
N PHE A 291 10.76 -4.86 -0.88
CA PHE A 291 9.69 -4.83 -1.86
C PHE A 291 8.43 -5.55 -1.37
N VAL A 292 8.53 -6.80 -0.90
CA VAL A 292 7.37 -7.57 -0.42
C VAL A 292 6.75 -6.93 0.81
N GLN A 293 7.56 -6.48 1.76
CA GLN A 293 7.07 -5.78 2.96
C GLN A 293 6.30 -4.51 2.59
N TRP A 294 6.87 -3.65 1.73
CA TRP A 294 6.26 -2.39 1.32
C TRP A 294 5.00 -2.61 0.48
N SER A 295 5.06 -3.53 -0.48
CA SER A 295 3.92 -3.90 -1.32
C SER A 295 2.78 -4.45 -0.48
N THR A 296 3.07 -5.26 0.54
CA THR A 296 2.06 -5.81 1.45
C THR A 296 1.37 -4.70 2.23
N ARG A 297 2.14 -3.75 2.78
CA ARG A 297 1.60 -2.57 3.47
C ARG A 297 0.71 -1.76 2.53
N GLU A 298 1.17 -1.45 1.33
CA GLU A 298 0.44 -0.60 0.39
C GLU A 298 -0.78 -1.31 -0.20
N ALA A 299 -0.71 -2.61 -0.50
CA ALA A 299 -1.87 -3.39 -0.95
C ALA A 299 -2.95 -3.45 0.14
N LEU A 300 -2.57 -3.74 1.40
CA LEU A 300 -3.51 -3.72 2.53
C LEU A 300 -4.15 -2.34 2.69
N ARG A 301 -3.35 -1.27 2.69
CA ARG A 301 -3.83 0.10 2.92
C ARG A 301 -4.73 0.60 1.79
N ARG A 302 -4.36 0.33 0.53
CA ARG A 302 -4.97 0.94 -0.66
C ARG A 302 -6.02 0.04 -1.31
N ALA A 303 -5.68 -1.21 -1.59
CA ALA A 303 -6.60 -2.14 -2.23
C ALA A 303 -7.57 -2.79 -1.22
N GLN A 304 -7.15 -2.89 0.06
CA GLN A 304 -7.92 -3.52 1.14
C GLN A 304 -8.49 -4.90 0.76
N PRO A 305 -7.63 -5.85 0.34
CA PRO A 305 -8.10 -7.14 -0.16
C PRO A 305 -8.75 -7.99 0.94
N ALA A 306 -9.64 -8.88 0.50
CA ALA A 306 -10.18 -9.95 1.33
C ALA A 306 -9.17 -11.08 1.54
N THR A 307 -8.26 -11.30 0.57
CA THR A 307 -7.17 -12.27 0.71
C THR A 307 -5.86 -11.69 0.19
N LEU A 308 -4.77 -11.83 0.95
CA LEU A 308 -3.45 -11.47 0.49
C LEU A 308 -2.46 -12.57 0.86
N LEU A 309 -1.73 -13.07 -0.14
CA LEU A 309 -0.58 -13.92 0.03
C LEU A 309 0.67 -13.09 -0.23
N ALA A 310 1.60 -13.03 0.73
CA ALA A 310 2.91 -12.43 0.58
C ALA A 310 3.97 -13.51 0.74
N ARG A 311 4.92 -13.59 -0.19
CA ARG A 311 6.02 -14.54 -0.12
C ARG A 311 7.35 -13.81 -0.17
N PHE A 312 8.15 -13.98 0.86
CA PHE A 312 9.49 -13.41 0.95
C PHE A 312 10.50 -14.37 0.31
N ALA A 313 11.32 -13.81 -0.58
CA ALA A 313 12.41 -14.54 -1.23
C ALA A 313 13.78 -14.08 -0.71
N PRO A 314 14.85 -14.88 -0.91
CA PRO A 314 16.21 -14.44 -0.65
C PRO A 314 16.52 -13.10 -1.33
N ARG A 315 17.24 -12.22 -0.63
CA ARG A 315 17.71 -10.94 -1.17
C ARG A 315 19.16 -11.03 -1.62
N SER A 316 19.60 -10.10 -2.47
CA SER A 316 21.03 -9.92 -2.74
C SER A 316 21.77 -9.42 -1.50
N ARG A 317 23.07 -9.70 -1.42
CA ARG A 317 23.97 -9.16 -0.39
C ARG A 317 24.38 -7.72 -0.68
N THR A 318 24.49 -7.35 -1.96
CA THR A 318 24.81 -5.99 -2.36
C THR A 318 23.56 -5.17 -2.59
N VAL A 319 23.63 -3.90 -2.16
CA VAL A 319 22.52 -2.95 -2.15
C VAL A 319 22.85 -1.81 -3.09
N ASP A 320 22.84 -2.09 -4.40
CA ASP A 320 22.96 -1.04 -5.41
C ASP A 320 22.14 -1.36 -6.67
N PHE A 321 20.95 -0.78 -6.77
CA PHE A 321 20.08 -0.90 -7.95
C PHE A 321 20.59 -0.07 -9.12
N LEU A 322 21.56 0.82 -8.90
CA LEU A 322 22.24 1.54 -9.96
C LEU A 322 23.38 0.71 -10.54
N ASP A 323 23.84 -0.38 -9.91
CA ASP A 323 24.84 -1.27 -10.51
C ASP A 323 24.20 -2.59 -10.95
N ASP A 324 24.17 -2.80 -12.27
CA ASP A 324 23.59 -4.00 -12.87
C ASP A 324 24.46 -5.26 -12.63
N SER A 325 25.73 -5.06 -12.24
CA SER A 325 26.65 -6.15 -11.90
C SER A 325 26.38 -6.77 -10.52
N ALA A 326 25.69 -6.05 -9.63
CA ALA A 326 25.40 -6.46 -8.25
C ALA A 326 24.37 -7.61 -8.13
N GLN A 327 23.69 -7.99 -9.23
CA GLN A 327 22.64 -9.01 -9.23
C GLN A 327 23.11 -10.45 -9.51
N ARG A 328 24.41 -10.66 -9.82
CA ARG A 328 25.01 -12.00 -9.96
C ARG A 328 25.62 -12.55 -8.66
N GLU A 329 25.47 -11.83 -7.57
CA GLU A 329 26.04 -12.21 -6.28
C GLU A 329 25.23 -13.27 -5.52
N ALA A 330 25.88 -13.92 -4.56
CA ALA A 330 25.27 -14.94 -3.72
C ALA A 330 24.07 -14.38 -2.93
N LEU A 331 22.92 -15.04 -3.07
CA LEU A 331 21.71 -14.71 -2.32
C LEU A 331 21.90 -14.94 -0.82
N ASP A 332 21.38 -14.04 -0.01
CA ASP A 332 21.38 -14.09 1.46
C ASP A 332 20.03 -14.58 1.99
N ALA A 333 19.82 -15.89 1.95
CA ALA A 333 18.59 -16.49 2.45
C ALA A 333 18.43 -16.34 3.98
N GLU A 334 19.53 -16.37 4.73
CA GLU A 334 19.50 -16.23 6.19
C GLU A 334 19.17 -14.80 6.62
N GLY A 335 19.82 -13.80 6.02
CA GLY A 335 19.46 -12.40 6.26
C GLY A 335 18.05 -12.08 5.80
N ALA A 336 17.60 -12.66 4.68
CA ALA A 336 16.22 -12.51 4.23
C ALA A 336 15.20 -13.10 5.20
N LEU A 337 15.52 -14.22 5.88
CA LEU A 337 14.64 -14.82 6.88
C LEU A 337 14.41 -13.87 8.08
N ILE A 338 15.45 -13.17 8.54
CA ILE A 338 15.35 -12.18 9.62
C ILE A 338 14.44 -11.02 9.19
N ASP A 339 14.66 -10.48 7.98
CA ASP A 339 13.83 -9.42 7.41
C ASP A 339 12.37 -9.87 7.28
N ALA A 340 12.16 -11.11 6.82
CA ALA A 340 10.85 -11.69 6.56
C ALA A 340 10.06 -12.01 7.84
N ASP A 341 10.72 -12.45 8.91
CA ASP A 341 10.08 -12.64 10.22
C ASP A 341 9.53 -11.31 10.77
N MET A 342 10.33 -10.25 10.66
CA MET A 342 9.90 -8.88 10.98
C MET A 342 8.80 -8.40 10.01
N GLY A 343 8.93 -8.71 8.72
CA GLY A 343 7.95 -8.41 7.69
C GLY A 343 6.58 -9.05 7.97
N ALA A 344 6.55 -10.31 8.43
CA ALA A 344 5.33 -11.00 8.85
C ALA A 344 4.67 -10.28 10.03
N TYR A 345 5.45 -9.86 11.04
CA TYR A 345 4.92 -9.07 12.14
C TYR A 345 4.33 -7.73 11.69
N TYR A 346 4.99 -7.02 10.78
CA TYR A 346 4.46 -5.77 10.23
C TYR A 346 3.21 -5.98 9.37
N ALA A 347 3.12 -7.08 8.60
CA ALA A 347 1.93 -7.42 7.84
C ALA A 347 0.72 -7.60 8.76
N TRP A 348 0.88 -8.27 9.91
CA TRP A 348 -0.16 -8.37 10.94
C TRP A 348 -0.58 -7.00 11.48
N LEU A 349 0.37 -6.13 11.83
CA LEU A 349 0.04 -4.78 12.30
C LEU A 349 -0.74 -3.96 11.27
N ASN A 350 -0.40 -4.08 9.98
CA ASN A 350 -1.13 -3.40 8.91
C ASN A 350 -2.53 -3.99 8.71
N LEU A 351 -2.70 -5.31 8.79
CA LEU A 351 -4.02 -5.94 8.76
C LEU A 351 -4.93 -5.45 9.89
N LYS A 352 -4.38 -5.33 11.12
CA LYS A 352 -5.15 -4.81 12.27
C LYS A 352 -5.70 -3.41 12.04
N ARG A 353 -4.97 -2.56 11.33
CA ARG A 353 -5.34 -1.16 11.05
C ARG A 353 -6.44 -1.00 10.01
N LEU A 354 -6.81 -2.05 9.26
CA LEU A 354 -7.86 -1.93 8.26
C LEU A 354 -9.25 -1.73 8.89
N PRO A 355 -10.09 -0.83 8.34
CA PRO A 355 -11.46 -0.66 8.79
C PRO A 355 -12.33 -1.86 8.37
N GLY A 356 -13.45 -2.04 9.06
CA GLY A 356 -14.41 -3.15 8.81
C GLY A 356 -14.38 -4.26 9.85
N SER A 357 -15.43 -5.08 9.81
CA SER A 357 -15.86 -5.95 10.91
C SER A 357 -14.93 -7.15 11.16
N GLY A 358 -14.35 -7.20 12.37
CA GLY A 358 -14.20 -8.37 13.24
C GLY A 358 -13.26 -9.52 12.84
N ARG A 359 -13.43 -10.11 11.65
CA ARG A 359 -12.82 -11.39 11.27
C ARG A 359 -11.56 -11.16 10.43
N LYS A 360 -10.47 -10.90 11.14
CA LYS A 360 -9.11 -10.79 10.60
C LYS A 360 -8.36 -12.06 10.96
N SER A 361 -8.03 -12.86 9.95
CA SER A 361 -7.25 -14.07 10.07
C SER A 361 -5.87 -13.83 9.46
N PHE A 362 -4.83 -14.23 10.17
CA PHE A 362 -3.43 -14.04 9.78
C PHE A 362 -2.62 -15.31 10.00
N LEU A 363 -1.92 -15.74 8.97
CA LEU A 363 -1.11 -16.95 8.99
C LEU A 363 0.30 -16.63 8.51
N ALA A 364 1.31 -16.92 9.33
CA ALA A 364 2.71 -16.88 8.92
C ALA A 364 3.28 -18.30 8.90
N LEU A 365 3.95 -18.67 7.82
CA LEU A 365 4.49 -20.01 7.58
C LEU A 365 5.95 -19.91 7.17
N ALA A 366 6.77 -20.79 7.71
CA ALA A 366 8.17 -20.92 7.35
C ALA A 366 8.38 -22.09 6.37
N GLU A 367 8.78 -21.79 5.14
CA GLU A 367 9.02 -22.76 4.05
C GLU A 367 10.15 -23.75 4.40
N ASN A 368 11.08 -23.36 5.28
CA ASN A 368 12.18 -24.21 5.78
C ASN A 368 11.77 -25.12 6.96
N GLY A 369 10.46 -25.30 7.18
CA GLY A 369 9.93 -26.19 8.22
C GLY A 369 10.15 -25.72 9.65
N GLN A 370 10.33 -24.40 9.87
CA GLN A 370 10.36 -23.81 11.21
C GLN A 370 8.98 -23.52 11.81
N GLY A 371 7.93 -24.14 11.26
CA GLY A 371 6.57 -24.11 11.78
C GLY A 371 5.73 -22.96 11.23
N ALA A 372 4.60 -22.71 11.89
CA ALA A 372 3.65 -21.68 11.51
C ALA A 372 3.02 -20.98 12.72
N VAL A 373 2.53 -19.76 12.55
CA VAL A 373 1.67 -19.08 13.54
C VAL A 373 0.37 -18.68 12.87
N ALA A 374 -0.75 -19.08 13.47
CA ALA A 374 -2.08 -18.67 13.06
C ALA A 374 -2.75 -17.78 14.11
N ILE A 375 -3.33 -16.67 13.67
CA ILE A 375 -4.08 -15.72 14.48
C ILE A 375 -5.48 -15.58 13.84
N GLY A 376 -6.54 -15.69 14.63
CA GLY A 376 -7.93 -15.64 14.16
C GLY A 376 -8.91 -15.96 15.28
N SER A 377 -10.22 -15.90 15.02
CA SER A 377 -11.26 -16.14 16.02
C SER A 377 -11.16 -17.53 16.67
N GLY A 378 -10.83 -18.55 15.88
CA GLY A 378 -10.65 -19.93 16.34
C GLY A 378 -9.26 -20.25 16.90
N MET A 379 -8.36 -19.27 17.07
CA MET A 379 -6.97 -19.52 17.47
C MET A 379 -6.68 -19.00 18.89
N PRO A 380 -6.50 -19.88 19.90
CA PRO A 380 -6.16 -19.45 21.24
C PRO A 380 -4.75 -18.85 21.29
N ALA A 381 -4.65 -17.61 21.74
CA ALA A 381 -3.39 -16.87 21.80
C ALA A 381 -2.39 -17.49 22.79
N GLY A 382 -1.10 -17.50 22.41
CA GLY A 382 -0.02 -17.97 23.27
C GLY A 382 0.05 -19.48 23.42
N THR A 383 -0.63 -20.24 22.56
CA THR A 383 -0.65 -21.71 22.60
C THR A 383 0.28 -22.33 21.58
N THR A 384 0.62 -23.60 21.77
CA THR A 384 1.44 -24.38 20.83
C THR A 384 0.77 -25.72 20.55
N ALA A 385 0.59 -26.03 19.27
CA ALA A 385 0.17 -27.34 18.79
C ALA A 385 1.39 -28.14 18.33
N THR A 386 1.51 -29.37 18.85
CA THR A 386 2.62 -30.29 18.57
C THR A 386 2.22 -31.44 17.64
N SER A 387 0.93 -31.65 17.40
CA SER A 387 0.47 -32.59 16.38
C SER A 387 0.87 -32.12 14.99
N GLN A 388 1.13 -33.06 14.08
CA GLN A 388 1.27 -32.73 12.67
C GLN A 388 -0.04 -32.13 12.15
N THR A 389 0.05 -31.02 11.41
CA THR A 389 -1.12 -30.28 10.93
C THR A 389 -0.83 -29.68 9.57
N ASP A 390 -1.72 -29.91 8.60
CA ASP A 390 -1.60 -29.35 7.25
C ASP A 390 -2.14 -27.90 7.17
N LEU A 391 -1.76 -27.19 6.09
CA LEU A 391 -2.12 -25.79 5.92
C LEU A 391 -3.64 -25.58 5.82
N ARG A 392 -4.34 -26.48 5.12
CA ARG A 392 -5.78 -26.35 4.87
C ARG A 392 -6.57 -26.49 6.18
N GLN A 393 -6.13 -27.39 7.05
CA GLN A 393 -6.67 -27.60 8.37
C GLN A 393 -6.48 -26.36 9.25
N ILE A 394 -5.29 -25.76 9.25
CA ILE A 394 -5.04 -24.50 9.96
C ILE A 394 -6.00 -23.40 9.47
N VAL A 395 -6.07 -23.20 8.15
CA VAL A 395 -6.95 -22.17 7.55
C VAL A 395 -8.42 -22.41 7.90
N ALA A 396 -8.89 -23.66 7.88
CA ALA A 396 -10.26 -24.01 8.24
C ALA A 396 -10.58 -23.61 9.70
N TRP A 397 -9.70 -23.96 10.63
CA TRP A 397 -9.85 -23.60 12.05
C TRP A 397 -9.81 -22.09 12.30
N MET A 398 -9.04 -21.33 11.52
CA MET A 398 -8.97 -19.86 11.65
C MET A 398 -10.27 -19.16 11.23
N THR A 399 -11.09 -19.82 10.42
CA THR A 399 -12.35 -19.28 9.87
C THR A 399 -13.61 -19.79 10.56
N THR A 400 -13.44 -20.69 11.53
CA THR A 400 -14.51 -21.15 12.44
C THR A 400 -14.64 -20.16 13.59
#